data_AF-A0A525CI69-F1
#
_entry.id   AF-A0A525CI69-F1
#
_cell.length_a   1.000
_cell.length_b   1.000
_cell.length_c   1.000
_cell.angle_alpha   90.00
_cell.angle_beta   90.00
_cell.angle_gamma   90.00
#
_symmetry.space_group_name_H-M   'P 1'
#
loop_
_entity.id
_entity.type
_entity.pdbx_description
1 polymer ?
#
loop_
_entity_poly.entity_id
_entity_poly.type
_entity_poly.pdbx_seq_one_letter_code
_entity_poly.pdbx_strand_id
1 'polypeptide(L)'
;MFLRITTLLIFGLLFSTSILAAEANGRLINSFIVCNAYWDIYGDDTAEKKDSRLDKTRMGKMAVFLNQMEVGPDDIQSIDVEGPNNYSFKINPYSPYERKKLNGYAPFRPVLYYQGFETNGPLENGSYTVTINLKNGKSEKRSKTLKDTSHLLNRYKELKHKFTPEGEVTTTEDSLRKLDFNWNRVSGDAYYSFWLAKDIDGGNFLKDTIFHKNIFFKSGIKDSGLNEDSITAYATLKQDEQYIWFVEILDSNRLGEVNEVIIQPFKRFVISKAKE
;
A
#
# COMPACT_ATOMS: atom_id res chain seq x y z
N MET A 1 11.90 23.64 32.98
CA MET A 1 10.51 23.86 32.55
C MET A 1 10.54 24.32 31.10
N PHE A 2 10.62 23.37 30.16
CA PHE A 2 10.64 23.69 28.73
C PHE A 2 9.32 23.26 28.11
N LEU A 3 8.57 24.27 27.66
CA LEU A 3 7.38 24.15 26.84
C LEU A 3 7.74 23.33 25.59
N ARG A 4 7.27 22.08 25.50
CA ARG A 4 7.23 21.39 24.21
C ARG A 4 6.02 21.93 23.46
N ILE A 5 6.31 22.85 22.55
CA ILE A 5 5.38 23.33 21.53
C ILE A 5 4.93 22.11 20.73
N THR A 6 3.62 21.86 20.77
CA THR A 6 2.92 20.86 19.98
C THR A 6 2.96 21.31 18.53
N THR A 7 4.00 20.91 17.79
CA THR A 7 4.07 21.20 16.36
C THR A 7 3.16 20.23 15.60
N LEU A 8 1.91 20.67 15.42
CA LEU A 8 1.05 20.25 14.32
C LEU A 8 1.80 20.60 13.01
N LEU A 9 2.24 19.60 12.25
CA LEU A 9 2.91 19.82 10.95
C LEU A 9 2.17 19.04 9.88
N ILE A 10 1.64 19.83 8.93
CA ILE A 10 0.76 19.47 7.82
C ILE A 10 1.60 19.50 6.51
N PHE A 11 1.25 18.61 5.56
CA PHE A 11 1.41 18.67 4.08
C PHE A 11 2.58 17.98 3.32
N GLY A 12 2.18 17.47 2.13
CA GLY A 12 2.95 17.04 0.93
C GLY A 12 2.86 15.53 0.65
N LEU A 13 2.30 14.95 -0.44
CA LEU A 13 2.15 15.32 -1.86
C LEU A 13 0.91 14.63 -2.53
N LEU A 14 0.22 15.42 -3.36
CA LEU A 14 -0.62 15.12 -4.55
C LEU A 14 -1.29 13.75 -4.71
N PHE A 15 -2.50 13.63 -4.19
CA PHE A 15 -3.58 12.92 -4.88
C PHE A 15 -4.47 14.02 -5.48
N SER A 16 -4.48 14.19 -6.79
CA SER A 16 -5.51 15.02 -7.41
C SER A 16 -6.86 14.29 -7.30
N THR A 17 -7.88 15.06 -6.95
CA THR A 17 -9.29 14.67 -6.69
C THR A 17 -9.99 14.01 -7.88
N SER A 18 -9.31 13.81 -9.00
CA SER A 18 -9.93 13.60 -10.31
C SER A 18 -10.38 12.16 -10.60
N ILE A 19 -10.01 11.16 -9.76
CA ILE A 19 -10.16 9.74 -10.15
C ILE A 19 -11.12 8.95 -9.25
N LEU A 20 -11.33 9.38 -8.00
CA LEU A 20 -12.48 8.88 -7.23
C LEU A 20 -13.80 9.52 -7.68
N ALA A 21 -13.74 10.65 -8.37
CA ALA A 21 -14.91 11.34 -8.91
C ALA A 21 -15.59 10.58 -10.07
N ALA A 22 -14.86 9.74 -10.80
CA ALA A 22 -15.42 9.05 -11.98
C ALA A 22 -16.32 7.85 -11.64
N GLU A 23 -16.21 7.28 -10.44
CA GLU A 23 -17.08 6.19 -9.95
C GLU A 23 -18.03 6.60 -8.82
N ALA A 24 -17.85 7.79 -8.23
CA ALA A 24 -18.65 8.31 -7.12
C ALA A 24 -20.03 8.82 -7.59
N ASN A 25 -20.86 7.94 -8.13
CA ASN A 25 -22.28 8.17 -8.39
C ASN A 25 -23.07 8.17 -7.06
N GLY A 26 -22.79 9.11 -6.15
CA GLY A 26 -23.49 9.23 -4.85
C GLY A 26 -23.29 8.03 -3.90
N ARG A 27 -22.19 7.29 -4.07
CA ARG A 27 -21.84 6.13 -3.24
C ARG A 27 -20.91 6.53 -2.11
N LEU A 28 -21.13 5.92 -0.95
CA LEU A 28 -20.27 6.01 0.22
C LEU A 28 -18.96 5.24 0.00
N ILE A 29 -19.04 4.02 -0.55
CA ILE A 29 -17.88 3.14 -0.81
C ILE A 29 -17.47 3.26 -2.28
N ASN A 30 -16.42 4.05 -2.52
CA ASN A 30 -15.85 4.19 -3.86
C ASN A 30 -15.27 2.86 -4.33
N SER A 31 -14.40 2.26 -3.51
CA SER A 31 -13.80 0.96 -3.78
C SER A 31 -13.36 0.28 -2.49
N PHE A 32 -13.04 -1.00 -2.57
CA PHE A 32 -12.52 -1.76 -1.45
C PHE A 32 -11.66 -2.92 -1.94
N ILE A 33 -10.75 -3.37 -1.09
CA ILE A 33 -9.91 -4.55 -1.28
C ILE A 33 -10.27 -5.55 -0.19
N VAL A 34 -10.45 -6.80 -0.59
CA VAL A 34 -10.32 -7.97 0.27
C VAL A 34 -9.46 -8.95 -0.51
N CYS A 35 -8.25 -9.22 -0.01
CA CYS A 35 -7.27 -10.05 -0.70
C CYS A 35 -6.36 -10.79 0.29
N ASN A 36 -5.63 -11.77 -0.22
CA ASN A 36 -4.48 -12.33 0.45
C ASN A 36 -3.26 -11.44 0.23
N ALA A 37 -2.46 -11.27 1.27
CA ALA A 37 -1.20 -10.56 1.21
C ALA A 37 -0.06 -11.50 1.59
N TYR A 38 0.93 -11.61 0.71
CA TYR A 38 2.22 -12.20 0.99
C TYR A 38 3.22 -11.08 1.27
N TRP A 39 3.79 -11.07 2.47
CA TRP A 39 4.87 -10.15 2.81
C TRP A 39 6.19 -10.90 2.70
N ASP A 40 7.05 -10.53 1.76
CA ASP A 40 8.37 -11.13 1.66
C ASP A 40 9.34 -10.50 2.65
N ILE A 41 9.32 -11.03 3.88
CA ILE A 41 10.17 -10.58 4.99
C ILE A 41 11.60 -11.15 4.87
N TYR A 42 11.86 -12.04 3.90
CA TYR A 42 13.17 -12.66 3.69
C TYR A 42 14.08 -11.74 2.90
N GLY A 43 14.49 -10.66 3.56
CA GLY A 43 15.46 -9.67 3.09
C GLY A 43 15.75 -8.59 4.12
N ASP A 44 14.90 -8.45 5.14
CA ASP A 44 15.00 -7.42 6.16
C ASP A 44 15.38 -8.05 7.51
N ASP A 45 16.68 -8.19 7.77
CA ASP A 45 17.21 -8.58 9.10
C ASP A 45 17.33 -7.35 10.02
N THR A 46 16.40 -6.41 9.87
CA THR A 46 16.37 -5.15 10.60
C THR A 46 15.62 -5.29 11.92
N ALA A 47 15.90 -4.36 12.83
CA ALA A 47 15.19 -4.22 14.11
C ALA A 47 13.65 -4.12 13.94
N GLU A 48 13.16 -3.73 12.76
CA GLU A 48 11.74 -3.66 12.41
C GLU A 48 11.01 -5.02 12.47
N LYS A 49 11.72 -6.12 12.25
CA LYS A 49 11.17 -7.49 12.36
C LYS A 49 10.75 -7.84 13.79
N LYS A 50 11.34 -7.18 14.80
CA LYS A 50 11.10 -7.50 16.23
C LYS A 50 9.91 -6.77 16.85
N ASP A 51 9.37 -5.73 16.21
CA ASP A 51 8.34 -4.85 16.80
C ASP A 51 7.03 -4.77 15.98
N SER A 52 6.86 -5.67 15.01
CA SER A 52 5.63 -5.73 14.20
C SER A 52 4.94 -7.09 14.32
N ARG A 53 3.60 -7.08 14.35
CA ARG A 53 2.76 -8.29 14.16
C ARG A 53 2.78 -8.80 12.71
N LEU A 54 3.74 -8.31 11.91
CA LEU A 54 4.00 -8.68 10.53
C LEU A 54 5.06 -9.80 10.46
N ASP A 55 5.26 -10.54 11.56
CA ASP A 55 6.11 -11.73 11.61
C ASP A 55 5.59 -12.87 10.70
N LYS A 56 4.34 -12.76 10.26
CA LYS A 56 3.70 -13.70 9.35
C LYS A 56 3.84 -13.29 7.90
N THR A 57 4.37 -14.20 7.10
CA THR A 57 4.57 -14.04 5.66
C THR A 57 3.25 -14.03 4.86
N ARG A 58 2.13 -14.50 5.45
CA ARG A 58 0.81 -14.56 4.80
C ARG A 58 -0.28 -14.04 5.74
N MET A 59 -1.12 -13.16 5.23
CA MET A 59 -2.20 -12.52 5.97
C MET A 59 -3.37 -12.18 5.04
N GLY A 60 -4.56 -11.98 5.61
CA GLY A 60 -5.64 -11.29 4.91
C GLY A 60 -5.42 -9.77 4.95
N LYS A 61 -5.69 -9.07 3.85
CA LYS A 61 -5.68 -7.61 3.78
C LYS A 61 -7.07 -7.11 3.38
N MET A 62 -7.59 -6.20 4.17
CA MET A 62 -8.85 -5.51 3.92
C MET A 62 -8.61 -4.02 3.89
N ALA A 63 -9.17 -3.35 2.89
CA ALA A 63 -9.04 -1.92 2.73
C ALA A 63 -10.32 -1.32 2.15
N VAL A 64 -10.73 -0.16 2.63
CA VAL A 64 -11.95 0.53 2.17
C VAL A 64 -11.63 1.98 1.86
N PHE A 65 -12.06 2.45 0.69
CA PHE A 65 -11.86 3.80 0.20
C PHE A 65 -13.21 4.50 0.13
N LEU A 66 -13.40 5.52 0.97
CA LEU A 66 -14.66 6.26 1.07
C LEU A 66 -14.62 7.58 0.31
N ASN A 67 -15.81 8.07 -0.05
CA ASN A 67 -16.00 9.40 -0.61
C ASN A 67 -15.89 10.48 0.47
N GLN A 68 -14.75 11.16 0.54
CA GLN A 68 -14.50 12.25 1.52
C GLN A 68 -15.41 13.47 1.35
N MET A 69 -16.07 13.64 0.20
CA MET A 69 -17.04 14.72 0.04
C MET A 69 -18.37 14.42 0.75
N GLU A 70 -18.64 13.15 1.05
CA GLU A 70 -19.87 12.71 1.72
C GLU A 70 -19.67 12.44 3.21
N VAL A 71 -18.47 11.98 3.63
CA VAL A 71 -18.21 11.56 5.01
C VAL A 71 -16.80 11.88 5.50
N GLY A 72 -16.71 12.27 6.77
CA GLY A 72 -15.48 12.33 7.55
C GLY A 72 -15.30 11.12 8.48
N PRO A 73 -14.12 10.97 9.10
CA PRO A 73 -13.88 9.91 10.09
C PRO A 73 -14.89 9.89 11.23
N ASP A 74 -15.29 11.08 11.70
CA ASP A 74 -16.20 11.23 12.83
C ASP A 74 -17.64 10.81 12.51
N ASP A 75 -18.00 10.64 11.24
CA ASP A 75 -19.34 10.21 10.82
C ASP A 75 -19.51 8.69 10.88
N ILE A 76 -18.42 7.93 10.95
CA ILE A 76 -18.45 6.47 10.86
C ILE A 76 -18.75 5.85 12.21
N GLN A 77 -19.73 4.93 12.21
CA GLN A 77 -20.05 4.10 13.36
C GLN A 77 -19.32 2.75 13.29
N SER A 78 -19.32 2.07 12.15
CA SER A 78 -18.59 0.81 12.01
C SER A 78 -18.18 0.53 10.57
N ILE A 79 -17.14 -0.29 10.45
CA ILE A 79 -16.67 -0.87 9.20
C ILE A 79 -16.51 -2.37 9.44
N ASP A 80 -17.48 -3.14 8.97
CA ASP A 80 -17.57 -4.57 9.20
C ASP A 80 -17.29 -5.32 7.89
N VAL A 81 -16.48 -6.38 7.95
CA VAL A 81 -16.17 -7.28 6.83
C VAL A 81 -16.64 -8.67 7.21
N GLU A 82 -17.51 -9.25 6.40
CA GLU A 82 -18.07 -10.60 6.58
C GLU A 82 -17.64 -11.49 5.42
N GLY A 83 -17.44 -12.78 5.66
CA GLY A 83 -16.96 -13.73 4.66
C GLY A 83 -17.46 -15.17 4.87
N PRO A 84 -16.87 -16.14 4.16
CA PRO A 84 -17.20 -17.56 4.29
C PRO A 84 -17.05 -18.07 5.72
N ASN A 85 -17.75 -19.17 6.05
CA ASN A 85 -17.59 -19.89 7.32
C ASN A 85 -17.74 -19.00 8.58
N ASN A 86 -18.68 -18.04 8.53
CA ASN A 86 -18.92 -17.04 9.58
C ASN A 86 -17.71 -16.14 9.88
N TYR A 87 -16.80 -15.98 8.91
CA TYR A 87 -15.70 -15.03 9.02
C TYR A 87 -16.23 -13.62 9.27
N SER A 88 -15.66 -12.93 10.25
CA SER A 88 -15.98 -11.55 10.58
C SER A 88 -14.73 -10.81 11.00
N PHE A 89 -14.56 -9.60 10.48
CA PHE A 89 -13.47 -8.70 10.82
C PHE A 89 -13.99 -7.27 10.92
N LYS A 90 -13.46 -6.50 11.87
CA LYS A 90 -13.81 -5.09 12.04
C LYS A 90 -12.62 -4.20 11.78
N ILE A 91 -12.75 -3.27 10.85
CA ILE A 91 -11.76 -2.21 10.68
C ILE A 91 -12.09 -1.09 11.67
N ASN A 92 -11.10 -0.65 12.43
CA ASN A 92 -11.25 0.39 13.43
C ASN A 92 -11.35 1.78 12.77
N PRO A 93 -12.49 2.46 12.85
CA PRO A 93 -12.63 3.77 12.23
C PRO A 93 -12.08 4.93 13.10
N TYR A 94 -11.77 4.66 14.36
CA TYR A 94 -11.53 5.72 15.37
C TYR A 94 -10.07 6.04 15.63
N SER A 95 -9.14 5.20 15.18
CA SER A 95 -7.71 5.44 15.39
C SER A 95 -6.94 5.40 14.07
N PRO A 96 -5.91 6.25 13.91
CA PRO A 96 -4.97 6.11 12.83
C PRO A 96 -4.39 4.70 12.76
N TYR A 97 -4.06 4.26 11.56
CA TYR A 97 -3.37 3.01 11.34
C TYR A 97 -1.98 3.04 11.99
N GLU A 98 -1.68 2.00 12.76
CA GLU A 98 -0.38 1.77 13.37
C GLU A 98 0.13 0.39 12.99
N ARG A 99 1.42 0.27 12.62
CA ARG A 99 2.05 -1.03 12.27
C ARG A 99 1.93 -2.08 13.38
N LYS A 100 1.84 -1.67 14.65
CA LYS A 100 1.66 -2.59 15.79
C LYS A 100 0.24 -3.15 15.88
N LYS A 101 -0.76 -2.35 15.48
CA LYS A 101 -2.19 -2.71 15.53
C LYS A 101 -2.67 -3.38 14.25
N LEU A 102 -2.05 -3.05 13.12
CA LEU A 102 -2.41 -3.49 11.77
C LEU A 102 -3.88 -3.19 11.41
N ASN A 103 -4.43 -2.14 12.00
CA ASN A 103 -5.83 -1.79 11.86
C ASN A 103 -6.02 -0.29 12.16
N GLY A 104 -6.79 0.41 11.33
CA GLY A 104 -7.07 1.84 11.51
C GLY A 104 -7.26 2.57 10.19
N TYR A 105 -7.34 3.90 10.26
CA TYR A 105 -7.42 4.76 9.09
C TYR A 105 -6.07 5.39 8.74
N ALA A 106 -5.76 5.58 7.46
CA ALA A 106 -4.67 6.47 7.10
C ALA A 106 -5.20 7.91 7.11
N PRO A 107 -4.57 8.85 7.84
CA PRO A 107 -4.98 10.25 7.87
C PRO A 107 -4.58 11.00 6.58
N PHE A 108 -4.71 10.37 5.42
CA PHE A 108 -4.27 10.93 4.14
C PHE A 108 -5.46 11.60 3.40
N ARG A 109 -5.26 12.79 2.86
CA ARG A 109 -6.26 13.51 2.03
C ARG A 109 -5.84 13.44 0.56
N PRO A 110 -6.75 13.22 -0.39
CA PRO A 110 -8.20 13.41 -0.37
C PRO A 110 -9.01 12.11 -0.30
N VAL A 111 -8.42 10.98 0.09
CA VAL A 111 -9.12 9.68 0.11
C VAL A 111 -9.17 9.14 1.53
N LEU A 112 -10.38 8.93 2.06
CA LEU A 112 -10.52 8.41 3.40
C LEU A 112 -10.37 6.90 3.31
N TYR A 113 -9.19 6.44 3.71
CA TYR A 113 -8.75 5.08 3.56
C TYR A 113 -8.68 4.40 4.92
N TYR A 114 -9.38 3.28 5.04
CA TYR A 114 -9.36 2.40 6.20
C TYR A 114 -8.72 1.09 5.81
N GLN A 115 -7.92 0.50 6.70
CA GLN A 115 -7.32 -0.80 6.45
C GLN A 115 -7.22 -1.66 7.70
N GLY A 116 -7.20 -2.97 7.48
CA GLY A 116 -6.97 -3.97 8.49
C GLY A 116 -6.28 -5.19 7.91
N PHE A 117 -5.46 -5.86 8.72
CA PHE A 117 -4.85 -7.14 8.37
C PHE A 117 -5.33 -8.25 9.30
N GLU A 118 -5.74 -9.37 8.72
CA GLU A 118 -6.04 -10.62 9.42
C GLU A 118 -4.74 -11.43 9.55
N THR A 119 -4.21 -11.49 10.76
CA THR A 119 -2.94 -12.18 11.04
C THR A 119 -3.10 -13.67 11.29
N ASN A 120 -4.29 -14.23 11.39
CA ASN A 120 -4.47 -15.67 11.66
C ASN A 120 -4.18 -16.57 10.45
N GLY A 121 -4.08 -15.99 9.26
CA GLY A 121 -3.72 -16.70 8.04
C GLY A 121 -4.27 -15.99 6.80
N PRO A 122 -4.11 -16.60 5.61
CA PRO A 122 -4.81 -16.15 4.42
C PRO A 122 -6.33 -16.31 4.57
N LEU A 123 -7.06 -15.46 3.87
CA LEU A 123 -8.50 -15.53 3.69
C LEU A 123 -8.86 -16.72 2.79
N GLU A 124 -9.97 -17.38 3.11
CA GLU A 124 -10.54 -18.44 2.28
C GLU A 124 -11.22 -17.88 1.04
N ASN A 125 -11.24 -18.64 -0.05
CA ASN A 125 -11.98 -18.27 -1.25
C ASN A 125 -13.48 -18.18 -0.96
N GLY A 126 -14.15 -17.20 -1.58
CA GLY A 126 -15.60 -17.04 -1.43
C GLY A 126 -16.04 -15.59 -1.42
N SER A 127 -17.32 -15.36 -1.12
CA SER A 127 -17.90 -14.01 -1.10
C SER A 127 -17.56 -13.30 0.19
N TYR A 128 -17.00 -12.10 0.07
CA TYR A 128 -16.77 -11.17 1.18
C TYR A 128 -17.63 -9.92 0.98
N THR A 129 -18.23 -9.44 2.06
CA THR A 129 -19.07 -8.25 2.09
C THR A 129 -18.48 -7.23 3.06
N VAL A 130 -18.25 -6.02 2.60
CA VAL A 130 -17.93 -4.86 3.43
C VAL A 130 -19.21 -4.07 3.67
N THR A 131 -19.48 -3.77 4.94
CA THR A 131 -20.57 -2.92 5.39
C THR A 131 -20.00 -1.69 6.09
N ILE A 132 -20.41 -0.50 5.67
CA ILE A 132 -20.13 0.75 6.38
C ILE A 132 -21.43 1.25 7.01
N ASN A 133 -21.44 1.46 8.32
CA ASN A 133 -22.54 2.08 9.04
C ASN A 133 -22.11 3.46 9.51
N LEU A 134 -22.94 4.48 9.23
CA LEU A 134 -22.74 5.85 9.68
C LEU A 134 -23.56 6.13 10.92
N LYS A 135 -23.10 7.08 11.75
CA LYS A 135 -23.78 7.49 12.98
C LYS A 135 -25.15 8.12 12.73
N ASN A 136 -25.40 8.61 11.51
CA ASN A 136 -26.70 9.14 11.08
C ASN A 136 -27.70 8.04 10.63
N GLY A 137 -27.33 6.77 10.73
CA GLY A 137 -28.16 5.63 10.34
C GLY A 137 -28.06 5.21 8.86
N LYS A 138 -27.37 5.96 8.00
CA LYS A 138 -27.07 5.52 6.62
C LYS A 138 -26.11 4.33 6.67
N SER A 139 -26.33 3.35 5.79
CA SER A 139 -25.46 2.20 5.62
C SER A 139 -25.21 1.92 4.14
N GLU A 140 -24.03 1.44 3.80
CA GLU A 140 -23.72 0.92 2.47
C GLU A 140 -23.03 -0.44 2.58
N LYS A 141 -23.42 -1.36 1.69
CA LYS A 141 -22.83 -2.70 1.58
C LYS A 141 -22.29 -2.95 0.19
N ARG A 142 -21.10 -3.53 0.09
CA ARG A 142 -20.52 -3.99 -1.17
C ARG A 142 -19.85 -5.34 -1.00
N SER A 143 -19.98 -6.19 -2.02
CA SER A 143 -19.44 -7.54 -1.99
C SER A 143 -18.51 -7.82 -3.17
N LYS A 144 -17.54 -8.71 -2.96
CA LYS A 144 -16.71 -9.30 -4.01
C LYS A 144 -16.47 -10.78 -3.72
N THR A 145 -16.17 -11.54 -4.75
CA THR A 145 -15.70 -12.92 -4.58
C THR A 145 -14.18 -12.95 -4.61
N LEU A 146 -13.57 -13.38 -3.51
CA LEU A 146 -12.14 -13.71 -3.45
C LEU A 146 -11.91 -15.03 -4.18
N LYS A 147 -11.01 -15.01 -5.17
CA LYS A 147 -10.65 -16.18 -5.99
C LYS A 147 -9.27 -16.70 -5.64
N ASP A 148 -9.02 -17.97 -5.93
CA ASP A 148 -7.68 -18.55 -5.82
C ASP A 148 -6.75 -17.95 -6.89
N THR A 149 -5.74 -17.23 -6.44
CA THR A 149 -4.67 -16.70 -7.29
C THR A 149 -3.29 -17.15 -6.81
N SER A 150 -3.22 -18.29 -6.12
CA SER A 150 -1.99 -18.89 -5.59
C SER A 150 -0.90 -19.11 -6.64
N HIS A 151 -1.27 -19.26 -7.92
CA HIS A 151 -0.34 -19.34 -9.04
C HIS A 151 0.56 -18.10 -9.18
N LEU A 152 0.10 -16.88 -8.84
CA LEU A 152 0.94 -15.68 -8.82
C LEU A 152 2.04 -15.82 -7.77
N LEU A 153 1.67 -16.19 -6.54
CA LEU A 153 2.62 -16.38 -5.46
C LEU A 153 3.60 -17.53 -5.73
N ASN A 154 3.14 -18.63 -6.30
CA ASN A 154 4.02 -19.75 -6.61
C ASN A 154 5.09 -19.34 -7.63
N ARG A 155 4.71 -18.64 -8.71
CA ARG A 155 5.64 -18.05 -9.69
C ARG A 155 6.61 -17.06 -9.04
N TYR A 156 6.13 -16.26 -8.09
CA TYR A 156 6.99 -15.35 -7.33
C TYR A 156 8.05 -16.08 -6.51
N LYS A 157 7.68 -17.14 -5.79
CA LYS A 157 8.61 -17.90 -4.94
C LYS A 157 9.69 -18.65 -5.71
N GLU A 158 9.47 -18.95 -6.98
CA GLU A 158 10.46 -19.56 -7.87
C GLU A 158 11.48 -18.54 -8.40
N LEU A 159 11.21 -17.24 -8.23
CA LEU A 159 12.02 -16.17 -8.79
C LEU A 159 13.32 -15.99 -8.00
N LYS A 160 14.43 -15.87 -8.73
CA LYS A 160 15.69 -15.37 -8.14
C LYS A 160 15.64 -13.84 -8.15
N HIS A 161 15.31 -13.26 -7.00
CA HIS A 161 15.13 -11.82 -6.90
C HIS A 161 16.45 -11.06 -7.09
N LYS A 162 16.44 -10.06 -7.98
CA LYS A 162 17.45 -9.01 -8.08
C LYS A 162 16.74 -7.67 -8.07
N PHE A 163 17.40 -6.70 -7.45
CA PHE A 163 16.90 -5.36 -7.28
C PHE A 163 18.02 -4.37 -7.53
N THR A 164 17.72 -3.25 -8.15
CA THR A 164 18.67 -2.15 -8.31
C THR A 164 17.87 -0.84 -8.32
N PRO A 165 18.28 0.19 -7.57
CA PRO A 165 19.48 0.26 -6.74
C PRO A 165 19.33 -0.36 -5.34
N GLU A 166 20.44 -0.81 -4.76
CA GLU A 166 20.56 -1.24 -3.36
C GLU A 166 21.97 -0.86 -2.86
N GLY A 167 22.08 -0.46 -1.59
CA GLY A 167 23.36 -0.07 -1.00
C GLY A 167 23.82 1.33 -1.43
N GLU A 168 25.10 1.48 -1.75
CA GLU A 168 25.65 2.78 -2.13
C GLU A 168 25.41 3.06 -3.62
N VAL A 169 24.81 4.22 -3.92
CA VAL A 169 24.55 4.66 -5.29
C VAL A 169 25.34 5.93 -5.56
N THR A 170 26.38 5.79 -6.36
CA THR A 170 27.17 6.92 -6.84
C THR A 170 26.51 7.53 -8.06
N THR A 171 26.25 8.83 -8.03
CA THR A 171 25.49 9.47 -9.10
C THR A 171 25.92 10.90 -9.38
N THR A 172 25.62 11.39 -10.58
CA THR A 172 25.86 12.79 -10.99
C THR A 172 24.74 13.69 -10.49
N GLU A 173 24.95 15.01 -10.42
CA GLU A 173 23.89 15.95 -9.96
C GLU A 173 22.60 15.85 -10.78
N ASP A 174 22.67 15.63 -12.10
CA ASP A 174 21.48 15.44 -12.96
C ASP A 174 20.67 14.18 -12.59
N SER A 175 21.36 13.16 -12.08
CA SER A 175 20.76 11.90 -11.63
C SER A 175 20.16 11.99 -10.22
N LEU A 176 20.34 13.11 -9.52
CA LEU A 176 19.59 13.42 -8.29
C LEU A 176 18.13 13.78 -8.57
N ARG A 177 17.74 13.96 -9.84
CA ARG A 177 16.37 14.31 -10.25
C ARG A 177 15.61 13.14 -10.88
N LYS A 178 16.31 12.08 -11.29
CA LYS A 178 15.74 10.86 -11.84
C LYS A 178 16.64 9.67 -11.53
N LEU A 179 16.05 8.57 -11.08
CA LEU A 179 16.77 7.33 -10.81
C LEU A 179 15.98 6.15 -11.35
N ASP A 180 16.69 5.21 -11.98
CA ASP A 180 16.10 4.01 -12.54
C ASP A 180 16.11 2.89 -11.50
N PHE A 181 14.95 2.28 -11.33
CA PHE A 181 14.71 1.14 -10.44
C PHE A 181 14.37 -0.07 -11.29
N ASN A 182 14.92 -1.23 -10.93
CA ASN A 182 14.76 -2.47 -11.66
C ASN A 182 14.52 -3.63 -10.68
N TRP A 183 13.68 -4.56 -11.08
CA TRP A 183 13.38 -5.80 -10.36
C TRP A 183 13.15 -6.94 -11.34
N ASN A 184 13.22 -8.18 -10.86
CA ASN A 184 12.80 -9.32 -11.68
C ASN A 184 11.27 -9.38 -11.75
N ARG A 185 10.72 -9.45 -12.96
CA ARG A 185 9.30 -9.80 -13.16
C ARG A 185 9.03 -11.28 -12.88
N VAL A 186 7.86 -11.57 -12.33
CA VAL A 186 7.31 -12.93 -12.33
C VAL A 186 6.90 -13.32 -13.76
N SER A 187 6.90 -14.62 -14.06
CA SER A 187 6.39 -15.13 -15.34
C SER A 187 4.88 -14.94 -15.46
N GLY A 188 4.36 -14.82 -16.69
CA GLY A 188 2.94 -14.56 -16.98
C GLY A 188 2.43 -13.22 -16.45
N ASP A 189 1.11 -13.01 -16.49
CA ASP A 189 0.54 -11.70 -16.16
C ASP A 189 0.60 -11.38 -14.65
N ALA A 190 1.11 -10.19 -14.35
CA ALA A 190 1.14 -9.57 -13.03
C ALA A 190 1.24 -8.03 -13.16
N TYR A 191 0.76 -7.31 -12.16
CA TYR A 191 0.77 -5.84 -12.13
C TYR A 191 1.67 -5.31 -11.03
N TYR A 192 2.42 -4.24 -11.28
CA TYR A 192 3.47 -3.76 -10.38
C TYR A 192 3.23 -2.31 -9.95
N SER A 193 3.11 -2.08 -8.65
CA SER A 193 3.09 -0.73 -8.05
C SER A 193 4.39 -0.47 -7.32
N PHE A 194 4.99 0.71 -7.53
CA PHE A 194 6.32 1.04 -7.00
C PHE A 194 6.24 2.18 -6.00
N TRP A 195 6.92 2.03 -4.86
CA TRP A 195 7.00 3.01 -3.79
C TRP A 195 8.44 3.42 -3.52
N LEU A 196 8.68 4.71 -3.35
CA LEU A 196 9.96 5.29 -2.91
C LEU A 196 9.72 6.33 -1.82
N ALA A 197 10.42 6.18 -0.71
CA ALA A 197 10.34 7.06 0.45
C ALA A 197 11.73 7.42 0.99
N LYS A 198 11.78 8.48 1.79
CA LYS A 198 12.93 8.71 2.69
C LYS A 198 12.90 7.65 3.79
N ASP A 199 14.07 7.11 4.13
CA ASP A 199 14.19 6.15 5.22
C ASP A 199 14.41 6.87 6.55
N ILE A 200 13.37 7.55 7.03
CA ILE A 200 13.36 8.22 8.33
C ILE A 200 12.70 7.27 9.32
N ASP A 201 13.38 6.96 10.43
CA ASP A 201 12.85 6.14 11.54
C ASP A 201 12.26 4.77 11.12
N GLY A 202 12.89 4.08 10.14
CA GLY A 202 12.42 2.77 9.64
C GLY A 202 11.31 2.85 8.58
N GLY A 203 11.30 3.96 7.83
CA GLY A 203 10.48 4.17 6.63
C GLY A 203 8.98 4.18 6.89
N ASN A 204 8.38 5.34 7.18
CA ASN A 204 6.93 5.46 7.19
C ASN A 204 6.42 5.87 5.79
N PHE A 205 6.14 4.89 4.92
CA PHE A 205 5.64 5.14 3.56
C PHE A 205 4.33 5.95 3.48
N LEU A 206 3.55 6.09 4.56
CA LEU A 206 2.39 6.99 4.55
C LEU A 206 2.77 8.48 4.67
N LYS A 207 3.95 8.77 5.23
CA LYS A 207 4.41 10.13 5.53
C LYS A 207 5.61 10.54 4.66
N ASP A 208 6.52 9.60 4.43
CA ASP A 208 7.85 9.89 3.89
C ASP A 208 7.98 9.51 2.41
N THR A 209 6.89 9.07 1.77
CA THR A 209 6.85 8.77 0.33
C THR A 209 7.11 10.03 -0.49
N ILE A 210 8.10 9.95 -1.36
CA ILE A 210 8.50 11.02 -2.28
C ILE A 210 8.13 10.69 -3.73
N PHE A 211 7.92 9.41 -4.05
CA PHE A 211 7.45 8.98 -5.36
C PHE A 211 6.64 7.69 -5.25
N HIS A 212 5.50 7.63 -5.93
CA HIS A 212 4.64 6.45 -5.99
C HIS A 212 4.10 6.26 -7.41
N LYS A 213 4.43 5.13 -8.04
CA LYS A 213 3.72 4.68 -9.24
C LYS A 213 2.55 3.82 -8.81
N ASN A 214 1.41 4.47 -8.66
CA ASN A 214 0.16 3.82 -8.36
C ASN A 214 -0.49 3.31 -9.66
N ILE A 215 -0.66 2.00 -9.77
CA ILE A 215 -1.29 1.38 -10.95
C ILE A 215 -2.79 1.70 -11.07
N PHE A 216 -3.43 2.07 -9.95
CA PHE A 216 -4.87 2.33 -9.87
C PHE A 216 -5.26 3.77 -10.28
N PHE A 217 -4.32 4.72 -10.34
CA PHE A 217 -4.59 6.10 -10.80
C PHE A 217 -4.85 6.19 -12.31
N LYS A 218 -4.76 5.10 -13.06
CA LYS A 218 -5.08 5.10 -14.48
C LYS A 218 -6.24 4.15 -14.75
N SER A 219 -7.30 4.25 -13.93
CA SER A 219 -8.55 3.50 -14.14
C SER A 219 -9.02 3.70 -15.59
N GLY A 220 -8.97 2.64 -16.40
CA GLY A 220 -9.29 2.67 -17.83
C GLY A 220 -8.09 2.43 -18.76
N ILE A 221 -6.85 2.57 -18.30
CA ILE A 221 -5.67 2.09 -19.05
C ILE A 221 -5.49 0.61 -18.70
N LYS A 222 -5.98 -0.23 -19.61
CA LYS A 222 -6.03 -1.69 -19.49
C LYS A 222 -4.74 -2.30 -18.93
N ASP A 223 -3.59 -1.80 -19.39
CA ASP A 223 -2.29 -2.42 -19.14
C ASP A 223 -1.42 -1.62 -18.14
N SER A 224 -2.03 -0.73 -17.34
CA SER A 224 -1.30 0.04 -16.31
C SER A 224 -0.59 -0.88 -15.34
N GLY A 225 0.75 -0.85 -15.32
CA GLY A 225 1.59 -1.67 -14.46
C GLY A 225 1.78 -3.12 -14.91
N LEU A 226 1.24 -3.53 -16.07
CA LEU A 226 1.29 -4.91 -16.54
C LEU A 226 2.73 -5.33 -16.92
N ASN A 227 3.22 -6.41 -16.30
CA ASN A 227 4.47 -7.08 -16.64
C ASN A 227 5.71 -6.17 -16.63
N GLU A 228 5.69 -5.11 -15.83
CA GLU A 228 6.80 -4.18 -15.66
C GLU A 228 7.90 -4.79 -14.77
N ASP A 229 9.14 -4.49 -15.13
CA ASP A 229 10.37 -4.88 -14.42
C ASP A 229 11.24 -3.68 -14.05
N SER A 230 10.80 -2.46 -14.39
CA SER A 230 11.57 -1.25 -14.20
C SER A 230 10.72 0.02 -14.16
N ILE A 231 11.27 1.08 -13.56
CA ILE A 231 10.70 2.42 -13.56
C ILE A 231 11.78 3.48 -13.38
N THR A 232 11.66 4.59 -14.09
CA THR A 232 12.37 5.84 -13.76
C THR A 232 11.54 6.65 -12.76
N ALA A 233 12.01 6.79 -11.52
CA ALA A 233 11.38 7.67 -10.54
C ALA A 233 11.93 9.09 -10.70
N TYR A 234 11.02 10.05 -10.91
CA TYR A 234 11.36 11.47 -10.98
C TYR A 234 11.16 12.08 -9.60
N ALA A 235 12.22 12.10 -8.80
CA ALA A 235 12.22 12.62 -7.44
C ALA A 235 13.48 13.45 -7.20
N THR A 236 13.38 14.49 -6.37
CA THR A 236 14.55 15.26 -5.93
C THR A 236 15.21 14.55 -4.75
N LEU A 237 16.20 13.73 -5.07
CA LEU A 237 17.05 13.05 -4.09
C LEU A 237 18.16 13.99 -3.62
N LYS A 238 18.68 13.73 -2.42
CA LYS A 238 19.78 14.48 -1.82
C LYS A 238 20.94 13.54 -1.53
N GLN A 239 22.15 14.07 -1.64
CA GLN A 239 23.37 13.38 -1.22
C GLN A 239 23.33 13.07 0.27
N ASP A 240 23.97 11.97 0.64
CA ASP A 240 24.11 11.47 2.01
C ASP A 240 22.77 11.21 2.73
N GLU A 241 21.66 11.15 1.99
CA GLU A 241 20.37 10.70 2.50
C GLU A 241 20.13 9.21 2.16
N GLN A 242 19.52 8.51 3.11
CA GLN A 242 19.06 7.14 2.93
C GLN A 242 17.61 7.12 2.45
N TYR A 243 17.36 6.26 1.47
CA TYR A 243 16.06 6.03 0.87
C TYR A 243 15.69 4.56 0.98
N ILE A 244 14.39 4.31 0.99
CA ILE A 244 13.81 2.98 1.01
C ILE A 244 12.75 2.87 -0.10
N TRP A 245 12.76 1.76 -0.81
CA TRP A 245 11.80 1.49 -1.88
C TRP A 245 11.39 0.03 -1.90
N PHE A 246 10.23 -0.22 -2.48
CA PHE A 246 9.74 -1.58 -2.71
C PHE A 246 8.70 -1.59 -3.83
N VAL A 247 8.31 -2.80 -4.21
CA VAL A 247 7.29 -3.05 -5.23
C VAL A 247 6.22 -3.97 -4.67
N GLU A 248 4.97 -3.63 -4.94
CA GLU A 248 3.83 -4.52 -4.77
C GLU A 248 3.55 -5.21 -6.11
N ILE A 249 3.40 -6.53 -6.10
CA ILE A 249 2.94 -7.32 -7.24
C ILE A 249 1.50 -7.75 -6.98
N LEU A 250 0.62 -7.52 -7.94
CA LEU A 250 -0.81 -7.76 -7.84
C LEU A 250 -1.31 -8.61 -9.00
N ASP A 251 -2.40 -9.33 -8.77
CA ASP A 251 -3.10 -10.10 -9.79
C ASP A 251 -4.05 -9.23 -10.65
N SER A 252 -4.30 -7.98 -10.25
CA SER A 252 -5.13 -7.03 -11.00
C SER A 252 -4.69 -5.57 -10.78
N ASN A 253 -4.90 -4.71 -11.78
CA ASN A 253 -4.78 -3.25 -11.67
C ASN A 253 -6.12 -2.55 -11.38
N ARG A 254 -7.13 -3.30 -10.93
CA ARG A 254 -8.43 -2.77 -10.47
C ARG A 254 -8.63 -3.12 -9.01
N LEU A 255 -8.72 -2.11 -8.14
CA LEU A 255 -8.78 -2.27 -6.67
C LEU A 255 -9.77 -3.35 -6.21
N GLY A 256 -11.01 -3.31 -6.71
CA GLY A 256 -12.06 -4.28 -6.35
C GLY A 256 -11.80 -5.72 -6.82
N GLU A 257 -10.92 -5.92 -7.80
CA GLU A 257 -10.65 -7.21 -8.41
C GLU A 257 -9.41 -7.91 -7.82
N VAL A 258 -8.54 -7.21 -7.10
CA VAL A 258 -7.31 -7.77 -6.49
C VAL A 258 -7.61 -8.90 -5.52
N ASN A 259 -7.07 -10.10 -5.74
CA ASN A 259 -7.19 -11.26 -4.85
C ASN A 259 -5.88 -11.61 -4.13
N GLU A 260 -4.73 -11.22 -4.69
CA GLU A 260 -3.42 -11.43 -4.08
C GLU A 260 -2.56 -10.17 -4.25
N VAL A 261 -1.85 -9.78 -3.19
CA VAL A 261 -0.79 -8.78 -3.22
C VAL A 261 0.48 -9.37 -2.62
N ILE A 262 1.58 -9.26 -3.34
CA ILE A 262 2.91 -9.67 -2.90
C ILE A 262 3.70 -8.40 -2.65
N ILE A 263 4.10 -8.19 -1.40
CA ILE A 263 4.97 -7.07 -1.02
C ILE A 263 6.40 -7.60 -1.09
N GLN A 264 7.18 -7.13 -2.07
CA GLN A 264 8.58 -7.50 -2.23
C GLN A 264 9.43 -6.95 -1.06
N PRO A 265 10.63 -7.51 -0.82
CA PRO A 265 11.52 -7.03 0.23
C PRO A 265 11.87 -5.55 0.04
N PHE A 266 11.94 -4.83 1.15
CA PHE A 266 12.32 -3.41 1.11
C PHE A 266 13.79 -3.27 0.80
N LYS A 267 14.10 -2.37 -0.12
CA LYS A 267 15.45 -2.09 -0.58
C LYS A 267 15.86 -0.71 -0.15
N ARG A 268 17.05 -0.63 0.42
CA ARG A 268 17.62 0.61 0.95
C ARG A 268 18.82 1.01 0.12
N PHE A 269 18.96 2.31 -0.11
CA PHE A 269 20.14 2.85 -0.75
C PHE A 269 20.49 4.23 -0.20
N VAL A 270 21.76 4.61 -0.30
CA VAL A 270 22.28 5.93 0.05
C VAL A 270 22.89 6.54 -1.20
N ILE A 271 22.59 7.82 -1.44
CA ILE A 271 23.22 8.57 -2.52
C ILE A 271 24.59 9.05 -2.06
N SER A 272 25.66 8.59 -2.71
CA SER A 272 27.01 9.06 -2.45
C SER A 272 27.54 9.97 -3.56
N LYS A 273 28.46 10.86 -3.20
CA LYS A 273 29.15 11.73 -4.16
C LYS A 273 30.08 10.88 -5.04
N ALA A 274 30.06 11.11 -6.35
CA ALA A 274 31.11 10.60 -7.23
C ALA A 274 32.48 11.09 -6.73
N LYS A 275 33.42 10.16 -6.54
CA LYS A 275 34.81 10.52 -6.31
C LYS A 275 35.31 11.21 -7.59
N GLU A 276 35.71 12.46 -7.44
CA GLU A 276 36.37 13.26 -8.49
C GLU A 276 37.71 12.64 -8.90
#